data_AF-A0AAW0R4T6-F1
#
_entry.id   AF-A0AAW0R4T6-F1
#
_cell.length_a   1.000
_cell.length_b   1.000
_cell.length_c   1.000
_cell.angle_alpha   90.00
_cell.angle_beta   90.00
_cell.angle_gamma   90.00
#
_symmetry.space_group_name_H-M   'P 1'
#
loop_
_entity.id
_entity.type
_entity.pdbx_description
1 polymer ?
#
loop_
_entity_poly.entity_id
_entity_poly.type
_entity_poly.pdbx_seq_one_letter_code
_entity_poly.pdbx_strand_id
1 'polypeptide(L)'
;MHLHPRPRQPGPSSRNAQISLTKFDEKSPDTEDVDKRRRRIFVFGVGNLGRIFASSLAKLRQPPPITLVVHRRHMLDSWHKTPGIVMIRDGEADRNCLDVDIEWWTDEKPEIGPVREPGKRQQLLGGGRGIFNLIMATKAMDVLPQLEKLQGYLSPESTVAFTQNGMCPMWPPQGVDYNARHWPGGDGPSWIACVTTHGVATASRTTFEAIHNSQGAVTVGPVLLNGQKQSNTAYLVQSLARAPHLGGRAVSRGELWTLQLEKLVVNSVINPLTATLGCVNGDIFEGRAGKGVSRMIDSLIREASSVLQALVSNKEISSEILQGYITTEEEMSRLLERFSFDSLRAMVLDVGHRVRTNTSSMLQDVQSGRPTEIRAFNGWLVETAALLDPNLRLPTHEILITLVEAESAPHIN
;
A
#
# COMPACT_ATOMS: atom_id res chain seq x y z
N MET A 1 -13.02 53.04 73.59
CA MET A 1 -13.16 53.55 72.20
C MET A 1 -12.07 52.85 71.39
N HIS A 2 -12.32 51.96 70.43
CA HIS A 2 -13.37 51.90 69.42
C HIS A 2 -13.89 50.46 69.21
N LEU A 3 -15.17 50.38 68.82
CA LEU A 3 -15.97 49.19 68.60
C LEU A 3 -15.81 48.67 67.17
N HIS A 4 -15.63 47.35 67.01
CA HIS A 4 -15.81 46.62 65.76
C HIS A 4 -17.29 46.29 65.51
N PRO A 5 -17.81 46.41 64.27
CA PRO A 5 -19.04 45.73 63.86
C PRO A 5 -18.75 44.47 63.03
N ARG A 6 -19.58 43.45 63.30
CA ARG A 6 -19.64 42.12 62.69
C ARG A 6 -19.90 42.16 61.16
N PRO A 7 -19.60 41.07 60.43
CA PRO A 7 -20.37 40.70 59.25
C PRO A 7 -21.17 39.40 59.43
N ARG A 8 -22.22 39.32 58.60
CA ARG A 8 -23.39 38.43 58.61
C ARG A 8 -23.11 37.04 58.01
N GLN A 9 -23.94 36.08 58.41
CA GLN A 9 -24.05 34.73 57.87
C GLN A 9 -24.71 34.67 56.45
N PRO A 10 -24.61 33.52 55.74
CA PRO A 10 -24.63 33.45 54.28
C PRO A 10 -25.99 33.07 53.66
N GLY A 11 -26.14 33.35 52.36
CA GLY A 11 -27.24 32.91 51.50
C GLY A 11 -26.82 32.98 50.01
N PRO A 12 -27.44 32.19 49.11
CA PRO A 12 -26.72 31.33 48.18
C PRO A 12 -26.55 31.92 46.77
N SER A 13 -25.42 31.66 46.12
CA SER A 13 -25.27 31.92 44.69
C SER A 13 -24.56 30.76 43.98
N SER A 14 -25.34 30.08 43.13
CA SER A 14 -24.98 29.47 41.86
C SER A 14 -23.68 28.67 41.78
N ARG A 15 -23.83 27.33 41.79
CA ARG A 15 -22.85 26.38 41.25
C ARG A 15 -22.63 26.66 39.76
N ASN A 16 -21.58 27.41 39.42
CA ASN A 16 -20.92 27.24 38.14
C ASN A 16 -19.87 26.15 38.31
N ALA A 17 -20.16 24.97 37.76
CA ALA A 17 -19.19 23.90 37.61
C ALA A 17 -18.09 24.39 36.66
N GLN A 18 -16.99 24.88 37.23
CA GLN A 18 -15.73 24.97 36.51
C GLN A 18 -15.34 23.55 36.12
N ILE A 19 -15.47 23.25 34.83
CA ILE A 19 -14.86 22.10 34.19
C ILE A 19 -13.35 22.29 34.38
N SER A 20 -12.80 21.52 35.32
CA SER A 20 -11.38 21.46 35.57
C SER A 20 -10.73 20.94 34.30
N LEU A 21 -10.08 21.85 33.56
CA LEU A 21 -9.15 21.52 32.48
C LEU A 21 -8.06 20.64 33.07
N THR A 22 -8.26 19.33 32.99
CA THR A 22 -7.23 18.34 33.27
C THR A 22 -6.05 18.64 32.36
N LYS A 23 -4.90 18.90 32.98
CA LYS A 23 -3.59 19.06 32.36
C LYS A 23 -3.47 18.10 31.17
N PHE A 24 -3.26 18.67 29.99
CA PHE A 24 -2.63 17.94 28.90
C PHE A 24 -1.27 17.47 29.43
N ASP A 25 -1.14 16.18 29.72
CA ASP A 25 0.17 15.57 29.87
C ASP A 25 0.84 15.63 28.48
N GLU A 26 1.53 16.73 28.21
CA GLU A 26 2.58 16.78 27.21
C GLU A 26 3.68 15.81 27.65
N LYS A 27 3.52 14.52 27.33
CA LYS A 27 4.68 13.64 27.28
C LYS A 27 5.58 14.19 26.18
N SER A 28 6.67 14.84 26.59
CA SER A 28 7.82 15.09 25.73
C SER A 28 8.15 13.79 24.97
N PRO A 29 8.17 13.79 23.63
CA PRO A 29 8.47 12.58 22.87
C PRO A 29 9.88 12.06 23.11
N ASP A 30 10.78 12.84 23.73
CA ASP A 30 12.11 12.39 24.18
C ASP A 30 12.06 11.37 25.34
N THR A 31 10.87 10.96 25.81
CA THR A 31 10.69 9.91 26.85
C THR A 31 10.24 8.55 26.31
N GLU A 32 10.00 8.40 25.01
CA GLU A 32 9.62 7.10 24.44
C GLU A 32 10.83 6.17 24.35
N ASP A 33 10.69 4.97 24.93
CA ASP A 33 11.70 3.90 24.92
C ASP A 33 12.22 3.65 23.48
N VAL A 34 13.54 3.61 23.33
CA VAL A 34 14.22 3.37 22.04
C VAL A 34 13.75 2.07 21.40
N ASP A 35 13.48 1.04 22.20
CA ASP A 35 12.94 -0.24 21.70
C ASP A 35 11.53 -0.07 21.13
N LYS A 36 10.67 0.68 21.84
CA LYS A 36 9.31 0.99 21.37
C LYS A 36 9.35 1.76 20.05
N ARG A 37 10.25 2.73 19.90
CA ARG A 37 10.43 3.48 18.64
C ARG A 37 10.90 2.60 17.49
N ARG A 38 11.89 1.73 17.72
CA ARG A 38 12.40 0.81 16.69
C ARG A 38 11.35 -0.21 16.24
N ARG A 39 10.43 -0.59 17.13
CA ARG A 39 9.31 -1.50 16.82
C ARG A 39 8.09 -0.80 16.22
N ARG A 40 8.01 0.52 16.27
CA ARG A 40 6.87 1.28 15.72
C ARG A 40 6.74 1.05 14.21
N ILE A 41 5.51 0.81 13.76
CA ILE A 41 5.15 0.66 12.35
C ILE A 41 4.25 1.84 11.95
N PHE A 42 4.73 2.66 11.03
CA PHE A 42 3.95 3.72 10.42
C PHE A 42 3.17 3.15 9.23
N VAL A 43 1.87 3.41 9.16
CA VAL A 43 1.02 3.05 8.02
C VAL A 43 0.59 4.32 7.31
N PHE A 44 1.22 4.59 6.18
CA PHE A 44 1.03 5.80 5.40
C PHE A 44 -0.04 5.58 4.33
N GLY A 45 -1.19 6.20 4.52
CA GLY A 45 -2.38 6.00 3.69
C GLY A 45 -3.39 5.07 4.35
N VAL A 46 -4.58 5.58 4.64
CA VAL A 46 -5.67 4.85 5.32
C VAL A 46 -6.80 4.46 4.37
N GLY A 47 -6.43 4.08 3.15
CA GLY A 47 -7.33 3.41 2.21
C GLY A 47 -7.64 1.97 2.66
N ASN A 48 -8.28 1.20 1.78
CA ASN A 48 -8.69 -0.18 2.07
C ASN A 48 -7.51 -1.07 2.53
N LEU A 49 -6.36 -0.98 1.86
CA LEU A 49 -5.15 -1.72 2.24
C LEU A 49 -4.53 -1.21 3.55
N GLY A 50 -4.44 0.11 3.75
CA GLY A 50 -3.92 0.65 5.00
C GLY A 50 -4.71 0.20 6.22
N ARG A 51 -6.05 0.17 6.12
CA ARG A 51 -6.94 -0.30 7.18
C ARG A 51 -6.75 -1.78 7.49
N ILE A 52 -6.72 -2.65 6.48
CA ILE A 52 -6.55 -4.10 6.74
C ILE A 52 -5.16 -4.39 7.31
N PHE A 53 -4.09 -3.74 6.84
CA PHE A 53 -2.75 -3.92 7.37
C PHE A 53 -2.64 -3.44 8.82
N ALA A 54 -3.07 -2.21 9.11
CA ALA A 54 -3.05 -1.65 10.47
C ALA A 54 -3.91 -2.47 11.44
N SER A 55 -5.13 -2.83 11.03
CA SER A 55 -6.04 -3.62 11.88
C SER A 55 -5.50 -5.02 12.17
N SER A 56 -4.85 -5.64 11.18
CA SER A 56 -4.27 -6.97 11.33
C SER A 56 -3.00 -6.95 12.21
N LEU A 57 -2.15 -5.94 12.06
CA LEU A 57 -0.96 -5.76 12.90
C LEU A 57 -1.33 -5.51 14.36
N ALA A 58 -2.37 -4.72 14.62
CA ALA A 58 -2.88 -4.43 15.96
C ALA A 58 -3.36 -5.68 16.72
N LYS A 59 -3.59 -6.78 16.00
CA LYS A 59 -4.08 -8.07 16.55
C LYS A 59 -3.00 -9.11 16.79
N LEU A 60 -1.75 -8.78 16.53
CA LEU A 60 -0.63 -9.67 16.87
C LEU A 60 -0.64 -9.99 18.37
N ARG A 61 -0.12 -11.17 18.76
CA ARG A 61 0.01 -11.55 20.19
C ARG A 61 0.80 -10.52 21.01
N GLN A 62 1.77 -9.88 20.37
CA GLN A 62 2.51 -8.74 20.88
C GLN A 62 2.39 -7.62 19.84
N PRO A 63 1.33 -6.79 19.90
CA PRO A 63 1.12 -5.73 18.94
C PRO A 63 2.29 -4.75 18.93
N PRO A 64 2.80 -4.36 17.75
CA PRO A 64 3.71 -3.24 17.65
C PRO A 64 2.98 -1.93 17.93
N PRO A 65 3.66 -0.87 18.37
CA PRO A 65 3.11 0.47 18.30
C PRO A 65 2.80 0.80 16.83
N ILE A 66 1.58 1.24 16.53
CA ILE A 66 1.15 1.57 15.17
C ILE A 66 0.80 3.05 15.14
N THR A 67 1.29 3.74 14.11
CA THR A 67 0.88 5.11 13.80
C THR A 67 0.24 5.14 12.42
N LEU A 68 -1.03 5.51 12.33
CA LEU A 68 -1.69 5.84 11.07
C LEU A 68 -1.31 7.25 10.65
N VAL A 69 -0.78 7.39 9.44
CA VAL A 69 -0.50 8.71 8.85
C VAL A 69 -1.59 9.06 7.85
N VAL A 70 -2.28 10.16 8.12
CA VAL A 70 -3.32 10.73 7.25
C VAL A 70 -2.85 12.02 6.59
N HIS A 71 -3.39 12.32 5.42
CA HIS A 71 -3.00 13.48 4.60
C HIS A 71 -4.02 14.63 4.64
N ARG A 72 -5.16 14.47 5.34
CA ARG A 72 -6.21 15.49 5.41
C ARG A 72 -6.68 15.68 6.85
N ARG A 73 -6.73 16.94 7.30
CA ARG A 73 -7.16 17.33 8.66
C ARG A 73 -8.52 16.73 9.06
N HIS A 74 -9.51 16.72 8.17
CA HIS A 74 -10.83 16.17 8.47
C HIS A 74 -10.80 14.69 8.87
N MET A 75 -9.77 13.93 8.49
CA MET A 75 -9.61 12.53 8.87
C MET A 75 -9.17 12.41 10.33
N LEU A 76 -8.30 13.32 10.78
CA LEU A 76 -7.93 13.46 12.19
C LEU A 76 -9.15 13.85 13.03
N ASP A 77 -9.95 14.82 12.55
CA ASP A 77 -11.21 15.21 13.20
C ASP A 77 -12.21 14.03 13.27
N SER A 78 -12.30 13.24 12.19
CA SER A 78 -13.14 12.05 12.14
C SER A 78 -12.69 10.99 13.15
N TRP A 79 -11.38 10.79 13.29
CA TRP A 79 -10.81 9.86 14.26
C TRP A 79 -11.10 10.29 15.70
N HIS A 80 -10.97 11.58 16.02
CA HIS A 80 -11.32 12.07 17.35
C HIS A 80 -12.80 11.91 17.70
N LYS A 81 -13.70 12.00 16.70
CA LYS A 81 -15.14 11.78 16.90
C LYS A 81 -15.48 10.30 17.07
N THR A 82 -14.89 9.43 16.26
CA THR A 82 -15.14 7.97 16.26
C THR A 82 -13.82 7.23 16.13
N PRO A 83 -13.08 7.02 17.23
CA PRO A 83 -11.74 6.44 17.17
C PRO A 83 -11.79 4.94 16.85
N GLY A 84 -10.76 4.48 16.15
CA GLY A 84 -10.55 3.08 15.80
C GLY A 84 -10.84 2.74 14.34
N ILE A 85 -10.28 1.61 13.92
CA ILE A 85 -10.54 1.00 12.61
C ILE A 85 -11.64 -0.04 12.77
N VAL A 86 -12.62 -0.02 11.86
CA VAL A 86 -13.69 -1.02 11.83
C VAL A 86 -13.57 -1.87 10.57
N MET A 87 -13.41 -3.18 10.75
CA MET A 87 -13.39 -4.15 9.66
C MET A 87 -14.66 -4.99 9.70
N ILE A 88 -15.50 -4.91 8.65
CA ILE A 88 -16.68 -5.76 8.52
C ILE A 88 -16.28 -7.05 7.80
N ARG A 89 -16.48 -8.20 8.45
CA ARG A 89 -16.20 -9.55 7.92
C ARG A 89 -17.44 -10.42 8.14
N ASP A 90 -17.95 -11.04 7.09
CA ASP A 90 -19.14 -11.92 7.16
C ASP A 90 -20.37 -11.28 7.84
N GLY A 91 -20.55 -9.96 7.66
CA GLY A 91 -21.62 -9.18 8.28
C GLY A 91 -21.34 -8.72 9.72
N GLU A 92 -20.28 -9.23 10.35
CA GLU A 92 -19.87 -8.88 11.70
C GLU A 92 -18.86 -7.73 11.69
N ALA A 93 -19.10 -6.74 12.55
CA ALA A 93 -18.23 -5.58 12.69
C ALA A 93 -17.15 -5.83 13.74
N ASP A 94 -15.91 -6.01 13.27
CA ASP A 94 -14.74 -6.16 14.11
C ASP A 94 -14.17 -4.78 14.48
N ARG A 95 -14.63 -4.27 15.62
CA ARG A 95 -14.32 -2.93 16.13
C ARG A 95 -13.22 -2.98 17.19
N ASN A 96 -11.95 -3.23 16.84
CA ASN A 96 -10.93 -3.39 17.89
C ASN A 96 -9.51 -2.99 17.47
N CYS A 97 -9.31 -1.70 17.15
CA CYS A 97 -7.97 -1.11 17.00
C CYS A 97 -7.90 0.29 17.64
N LEU A 98 -8.26 0.40 18.93
CA LEU A 98 -8.20 1.66 19.69
C LEU A 98 -6.76 2.04 20.11
N ASP A 99 -5.85 1.07 20.21
CA ASP A 99 -4.44 1.28 20.57
C ASP A 99 -3.59 1.54 19.30
N VAL A 100 -4.04 2.54 18.53
CA VAL A 100 -3.40 2.98 17.29
C VAL A 100 -3.27 4.49 17.36
N ASP A 101 -2.03 4.98 17.28
CA ASP A 101 -1.75 6.40 17.20
C ASP A 101 -2.18 6.91 15.81
N ILE A 102 -2.58 8.18 15.73
CA ILE A 102 -2.89 8.84 14.45
C ILE A 102 -2.12 10.14 14.36
N GLU A 103 -1.52 10.40 13.21
CA GLU A 103 -0.78 11.62 12.92
C GLU A 103 -1.26 12.20 11.59
N TRP A 104 -1.46 13.51 11.56
CA TRP A 104 -1.67 14.26 10.33
C TRP A 104 -0.34 14.89 9.94
N TRP A 105 0.29 14.36 8.89
CA TRP A 105 1.52 14.93 8.34
C TRP A 105 1.16 15.93 7.26
N THR A 106 1.67 17.16 7.42
CA THR A 106 1.30 18.29 6.59
C THR A 106 2.46 19.26 6.46
N ASP A 107 2.53 19.92 5.31
CA ASP A 107 3.42 21.07 5.07
C ASP A 107 2.82 22.36 5.70
N GLU A 108 1.55 22.30 6.14
CA GLU A 108 0.89 23.39 6.84
C GLU A 108 1.47 23.57 8.25
N LYS A 109 2.12 24.71 8.47
CA LYS A 109 2.60 25.09 9.79
C LYS A 109 1.44 25.19 10.80
N PRO A 110 1.53 24.57 11.98
CA PRO A 110 0.50 24.70 13.00
C PRO A 110 0.37 26.16 13.47
N GLU A 111 -0.87 26.59 13.70
CA GLU A 111 -1.17 27.94 14.22
C GLU A 111 -0.63 28.13 15.65
N ILE A 112 -0.62 27.05 16.44
CA ILE A 112 -0.19 27.02 17.84
C ILE A 112 0.65 25.76 18.06
N GLY A 113 1.72 25.90 18.84
CA GLY A 113 2.60 24.80 19.22
C GLY A 113 3.94 24.82 18.50
N PRO A 114 4.86 23.91 18.89
CA PRO A 114 6.20 23.88 18.32
C PRO A 114 6.17 23.36 16.87
N VAL A 115 6.84 24.08 15.95
CA VAL A 115 7.22 23.52 14.65
C VAL A 115 8.47 22.68 14.84
N ARG A 116 8.46 21.45 14.33
CA ARG A 116 9.61 20.55 14.37
C ARG A 116 9.95 20.11 12.97
N GLU A 117 11.01 20.69 12.44
CA GLU A 117 11.60 20.23 11.18
C GLU A 117 12.23 18.84 11.38
N PRO A 118 12.13 17.91 10.41
CA PRO A 118 13.03 16.77 10.37
C PRO A 118 14.46 17.30 10.42
N GLY A 119 15.19 16.99 11.49
CA GLY A 119 16.60 17.38 11.60
C GLY A 119 17.41 16.86 10.40
N LYS A 120 18.56 17.46 10.11
CA LYS A 120 19.49 16.95 9.07
C LYS A 120 19.71 15.44 9.28
N ARG A 121 19.76 14.62 8.22
CA ARG A 121 19.90 13.14 8.27
C ARG A 121 20.88 12.62 9.34
N GLN A 122 22.00 13.31 9.53
CA GLN A 122 23.04 12.97 10.49
C GLN A 122 22.62 13.11 11.97
N GLN A 123 21.64 13.97 12.28
CA GLN A 123 21.02 14.11 13.61
C GLN A 123 19.98 13.01 13.89
N LEU A 124 19.40 12.38 12.86
CA LEU A 124 18.44 11.28 13.02
C LEU A 124 19.13 9.98 13.45
N LEU A 125 20.34 9.72 12.94
CA LEU A 125 21.17 8.56 13.26
C LEU A 125 21.61 8.52 14.74
N GLY A 126 21.70 9.68 15.40
CA GLY A 126 22.06 9.78 16.83
C GLY A 126 20.90 10.11 17.78
N GLY A 127 19.77 10.62 17.27
CA GLY A 127 18.65 11.11 18.08
C GLY A 127 17.45 10.16 18.20
N GLY A 128 17.43 9.03 17.48
CA GLY A 128 16.31 8.07 17.53
C GLY A 128 15.00 8.64 16.98
N ARG A 129 15.08 9.49 15.94
CA ARG A 129 13.97 10.27 15.35
C ARG A 129 13.59 9.86 13.93
N GLY A 130 14.21 8.80 13.39
CA GLY A 130 13.92 8.27 12.06
C GLY A 130 12.73 7.31 12.03
N ILE A 131 12.15 7.11 10.84
CA ILE A 131 11.11 6.09 10.61
C ILE A 131 11.79 4.74 10.37
N PHE A 132 11.67 3.81 11.31
CA PHE A 132 12.31 2.49 11.18
C PHE A 132 11.51 1.51 10.34
N ASN A 133 10.17 1.52 10.45
CA ASN A 133 9.29 0.64 9.70
C ASN A 133 8.13 1.45 9.13
N LEU A 134 7.99 1.42 7.81
CA LEU A 134 6.96 2.16 7.08
C LEU A 134 6.21 1.22 6.15
N ILE A 135 4.89 1.31 6.13
CA ILE A 135 4.02 0.65 5.17
C ILE A 135 3.40 1.75 4.32
N MET A 136 3.76 1.79 3.04
CA MET A 136 3.18 2.68 2.04
C MET A 136 1.91 2.02 1.50
N ALA A 137 0.75 2.53 1.91
CA ALA A 137 -0.58 2.04 1.53
C ALA A 137 -1.42 3.09 0.79
N THR A 138 -0.75 3.96 0.03
CA THR A 138 -1.35 4.90 -0.95
C THR A 138 -1.65 4.19 -2.27
N LYS A 139 -2.38 4.85 -3.19
CA LYS A 139 -2.51 4.38 -4.58
C LYS A 139 -1.16 4.47 -5.31
N ALA A 140 -0.95 3.62 -6.32
CA ALA A 140 0.31 3.52 -7.06
C ALA A 140 0.86 4.87 -7.56
N MET A 141 0.00 5.71 -8.13
CA MET A 141 0.35 7.04 -8.65
C MET A 141 0.87 8.03 -7.59
N ASP A 142 0.50 7.85 -6.32
CA ASP A 142 0.86 8.76 -5.24
C ASP A 142 2.13 8.32 -4.50
N VAL A 143 2.62 7.09 -4.71
CA VAL A 143 3.69 6.51 -3.89
C VAL A 143 4.98 7.33 -3.94
N LEU A 144 5.52 7.57 -5.13
CA LEU A 144 6.82 8.24 -5.28
C LEU A 144 6.79 9.70 -4.81
N PRO A 145 5.79 10.53 -5.20
CA PRO A 145 5.69 11.89 -4.69
C PRO A 145 5.58 11.97 -3.16
N GLN A 146 4.86 11.02 -2.54
CA GLN A 146 4.76 10.98 -1.08
C GLN A 146 6.07 10.51 -0.44
N LEU A 147 6.77 9.54 -1.05
CA LEU A 147 8.04 9.04 -0.55
C LEU A 147 9.14 10.12 -0.58
N GLU A 148 9.16 10.98 -1.59
CA GLU A 148 10.08 12.13 -1.67
C GLU A 148 9.93 13.06 -0.46
N LYS A 149 8.70 13.33 -0.02
CA LYS A 149 8.45 14.12 1.21
C LYS A 149 9.00 13.44 2.47
N LEU A 150 9.06 12.12 2.47
CA LEU A 150 9.53 11.32 3.60
C LEU A 150 11.04 11.06 3.59
N GLN A 151 11.73 11.39 2.49
CA GLN A 151 13.16 11.11 2.30
C GLN A 151 14.02 11.64 3.46
N GLY A 152 13.63 12.76 4.07
CA GLY A 152 14.31 13.36 5.22
C GLY A 152 14.28 12.49 6.48
N TYR A 153 13.27 11.62 6.64
CA TYR A 153 13.05 10.78 7.82
C TYR A 153 13.56 9.34 7.68
N LEU A 154 14.00 8.97 6.47
CA LEU A 154 14.47 7.62 6.14
C LEU A 154 16.00 7.54 6.25
N SER A 155 16.48 6.40 6.73
CA SER A 155 17.90 6.11 6.98
C SER A 155 18.25 4.67 6.55
N PRO A 156 19.51 4.24 6.66
CA PRO A 156 19.89 2.84 6.45
C PRO A 156 19.19 1.85 7.40
N GLU A 157 18.66 2.32 8.53
CA GLU A 157 17.91 1.48 9.46
C GLU A 157 16.43 1.37 9.09
N SER A 158 15.95 2.16 8.13
CA SER A 158 14.56 2.15 7.70
C SER A 158 14.26 0.96 6.78
N THR A 159 13.11 0.34 6.98
CA THR A 159 12.49 -0.59 6.04
C THR A 159 11.15 -0.03 5.59
N VAL A 160 10.95 0.04 4.27
CA VAL A 160 9.72 0.54 3.65
C VAL A 160 9.05 -0.58 2.86
N ALA A 161 7.79 -0.87 3.19
CA ALA A 161 6.95 -1.87 2.55
C ALA A 161 5.94 -1.23 1.61
N PHE A 162 5.94 -1.65 0.34
CA PHE A 162 4.95 -1.24 -0.65
C PHE A 162 3.80 -2.22 -0.68
N THR A 163 2.55 -1.75 -0.54
CA THR A 163 1.35 -2.61 -0.60
C THR A 163 0.53 -2.45 -1.86
N GLN A 164 0.97 -1.60 -2.79
CA GLN A 164 0.21 -1.23 -3.97
C GLN A 164 -0.09 -2.42 -4.85
N ASN A 165 -1.19 -2.32 -5.59
CA ASN A 165 -1.38 -3.18 -6.74
C ASN A 165 -0.39 -2.80 -7.85
N GLY A 166 -0.04 -3.77 -8.69
CA GLY A 166 0.92 -3.57 -9.78
C GLY A 166 2.34 -3.88 -9.35
N MET A 167 3.30 -3.36 -10.10
CA MET A 167 4.72 -3.57 -9.83
C MET A 167 5.25 -2.56 -8.82
N CYS A 168 6.09 -3.03 -7.89
CA CYS A 168 6.80 -2.15 -6.97
C CYS A 168 7.72 -1.21 -7.77
N PRO A 169 7.68 0.12 -7.54
CA PRO A 169 8.54 1.06 -8.27
C PRO A 169 10.03 0.91 -7.93
N MET A 170 10.37 0.13 -6.90
CA MET A 170 11.75 -0.12 -6.48
C MET A 170 12.38 -1.34 -7.16
N TRP A 171 11.67 -2.03 -8.06
CA TRP A 171 12.32 -3.01 -8.94
C TRP A 171 13.30 -2.33 -9.90
N PRO A 172 14.38 -3.01 -10.31
CA PRO A 172 15.32 -2.46 -11.27
C PRO A 172 14.69 -2.37 -12.67
N PRO A 173 15.19 -1.45 -13.53
CA PRO A 173 16.28 -0.50 -13.23
C PRO A 173 15.85 0.72 -12.39
N GLN A 174 14.55 1.06 -12.35
CA GLN A 174 14.06 2.33 -11.80
C GLN A 174 14.40 2.52 -10.32
N GLY A 175 14.28 1.46 -9.51
CA GLY A 175 14.60 1.52 -8.08
C GLY A 175 16.07 1.80 -7.78
N VAL A 176 16.97 1.29 -8.62
CA VAL A 176 18.42 1.52 -8.48
C VAL A 176 18.76 2.98 -8.74
N ASP A 177 18.22 3.54 -9.83
CA ASP A 177 18.39 4.96 -10.16
C ASP A 177 17.76 5.88 -9.12
N TYR A 178 16.57 5.51 -8.62
CA TYR A 178 15.90 6.23 -7.54
C TYR A 178 16.77 6.28 -6.28
N ASN A 179 17.35 5.14 -5.87
CA ASN A 179 18.24 5.07 -4.72
C ASN A 179 19.51 5.88 -4.92
N ALA A 180 20.17 5.76 -6.08
CA ALA A 180 21.39 6.49 -6.38
C ALA A 180 21.18 8.03 -6.34
N ARG A 181 20.02 8.50 -6.81
CA ARG A 181 19.66 9.92 -6.80
C ARG A 181 19.39 10.48 -5.40
N HIS A 182 18.69 9.72 -4.55
CA HIS A 182 18.22 10.19 -3.25
C HIS A 182 19.15 9.82 -2.07
N TRP A 183 20.00 8.81 -2.24
CA TRP A 183 20.99 8.32 -1.28
C TRP A 183 22.30 7.95 -1.99
N PRO A 184 23.03 8.94 -2.55
CA PRO A 184 24.25 8.70 -3.32
C PRO A 184 25.38 8.06 -2.49
N GLY A 185 25.33 8.17 -1.16
CA GLY A 185 26.26 7.53 -0.24
C GLY A 185 25.98 6.05 0.04
N GLY A 186 24.95 5.46 -0.58
CA GLY A 186 24.51 4.09 -0.28
C GLY A 186 23.85 3.95 1.09
N ASP A 187 23.43 5.07 1.69
CA ASP A 187 22.80 5.17 3.01
C ASP A 187 21.26 5.14 2.95
N GLY A 188 20.71 4.51 1.90
CA GLY A 188 19.29 4.39 1.67
C GLY A 188 18.60 3.30 2.51
N PRO A 189 17.26 3.35 2.60
CA PRO A 189 16.48 2.34 3.30
C PRO A 189 16.46 1.01 2.55
N SER A 190 15.97 -0.03 3.20
CA SER A 190 15.62 -1.29 2.56
C SER A 190 14.17 -1.28 2.06
N TRP A 191 13.96 -1.78 0.85
CA TRP A 191 12.67 -1.82 0.18
C TRP A 191 12.12 -3.24 0.12
N ILE A 192 10.90 -3.42 0.60
CA ILE A 192 10.13 -4.68 0.51
C ILE A 192 8.79 -4.41 -0.17
N ALA A 193 8.18 -5.43 -0.74
CA ALA A 193 6.84 -5.31 -1.32
C ALA A 193 5.91 -6.41 -0.84
N CYS A 194 4.61 -6.11 -0.89
CA CYS A 194 3.53 -7.00 -0.52
C CYS A 194 2.64 -7.26 -1.74
N VAL A 195 2.49 -8.53 -2.12
CA VAL A 195 1.49 -8.99 -3.10
C VAL A 195 0.23 -9.40 -2.35
N THR A 196 -0.82 -8.60 -2.45
CA THR A 196 -2.07 -8.79 -1.69
C THR A 196 -3.21 -9.26 -2.58
N THR A 197 -3.93 -10.32 -2.18
CA THR A 197 -5.11 -10.84 -2.91
C THR A 197 -6.44 -10.67 -2.16
N HIS A 198 -6.46 -9.96 -1.04
CA HIS A 198 -7.69 -9.64 -0.32
C HIS A 198 -8.61 -8.72 -1.13
N GLY A 199 -9.92 -9.02 -1.10
CA GLY A 199 -10.95 -8.10 -1.57
C GLY A 199 -11.41 -7.21 -0.42
N VAL A 200 -11.06 -5.93 -0.47
CA VAL A 200 -11.47 -4.94 0.54
C VAL A 200 -12.14 -3.76 -0.15
N ALA A 201 -13.34 -3.41 0.30
CA ALA A 201 -14.13 -2.28 -0.17
C ALA A 201 -14.29 -1.23 0.93
N THR A 202 -14.48 0.02 0.54
CA THR A 202 -14.77 1.10 1.48
C THR A 202 -16.22 0.99 1.95
N ALA A 203 -16.48 1.09 3.26
CA ALA A 203 -17.84 1.18 3.77
C ALA A 203 -18.31 2.65 3.74
N SER A 204 -19.53 2.92 3.29
CA SER A 204 -20.04 4.30 3.13
C SER A 204 -20.46 5.00 4.43
N ARG A 205 -20.21 4.38 5.60
CA ARG A 205 -20.74 4.85 6.89
C ARG A 205 -19.76 5.76 7.63
N THR A 206 -18.46 5.45 7.63
CA THR A 206 -17.46 6.24 8.35
C THR A 206 -16.09 6.22 7.65
N THR A 207 -15.23 7.20 7.98
CA THR A 207 -13.90 7.39 7.37
C THR A 207 -12.95 6.20 7.58
N PHE A 208 -13.09 5.43 8.66
CA PHE A 208 -12.15 4.35 9.05
C PHE A 208 -12.80 2.96 9.04
N GLU A 209 -13.86 2.78 8.25
CA GLU A 209 -14.60 1.52 8.13
C GLU A 209 -14.40 0.90 6.74
N ALA A 210 -14.12 -0.39 6.70
CA ALA A 210 -13.94 -1.14 5.46
C ALA A 210 -14.64 -2.51 5.54
N ILE A 211 -15.11 -2.98 4.39
CA ILE A 211 -15.72 -4.30 4.23
C ILE A 211 -14.68 -5.23 3.62
N HIS A 212 -14.39 -6.34 4.30
CA HIS A 212 -13.50 -7.38 3.80
C HIS A 212 -14.33 -8.45 3.07
N ASN A 213 -14.55 -8.20 1.78
CA ASN A 213 -15.42 -9.01 0.92
C ASN A 213 -14.85 -10.39 0.62
N SER A 214 -13.52 -10.53 0.59
CA SER A 214 -12.89 -11.83 0.33
C SER A 214 -11.59 -12.02 1.08
N GLN A 215 -11.51 -13.15 1.78
CA GLN A 215 -10.26 -13.62 2.36
C GLN A 215 -9.30 -14.02 1.25
N GLY A 216 -8.03 -13.66 1.46
CA GLY A 216 -6.93 -13.82 0.53
C GLY A 216 -5.64 -13.97 1.35
N ALA A 217 -4.52 -13.66 0.72
CA ALA A 217 -3.22 -13.71 1.36
C ALA A 217 -2.38 -12.47 1.05
N VAL A 218 -1.43 -12.20 1.92
CA VAL A 218 -0.36 -11.23 1.71
C VAL A 218 0.96 -11.98 1.61
N THR A 219 1.57 -11.94 0.44
CA THR A 219 2.96 -12.42 0.28
C THR A 219 3.89 -11.22 0.42
N VAL A 220 4.90 -11.29 1.29
CA VAL A 220 5.86 -10.21 1.54
C VAL A 220 7.28 -10.70 1.27
N GLY A 221 8.09 -9.88 0.61
CA GLY A 221 9.49 -10.21 0.34
C GLY A 221 10.34 -9.01 -0.02
N PRO A 222 11.67 -9.21 -0.13
CA PRO A 222 12.60 -8.16 -0.48
C PRO A 222 12.48 -7.74 -1.95
N VAL A 223 12.72 -6.46 -2.22
CA VAL A 223 12.79 -5.88 -3.59
C VAL A 223 14.19 -5.36 -3.86
N LEU A 224 14.66 -4.45 -3.00
CA LEU A 224 15.99 -3.85 -3.08
C LEU A 224 16.45 -3.56 -1.64
N LEU A 225 17.41 -4.35 -1.15
CA LEU A 225 17.92 -4.24 0.21
C LEU A 225 19.17 -3.37 0.24
N ASN A 226 19.35 -2.62 1.33
CA ASN A 226 20.62 -1.95 1.57
C ASN A 226 21.67 -2.95 2.09
N GLY A 227 22.95 -2.55 2.06
CA GLY A 227 24.06 -3.40 2.49
C GLY A 227 24.24 -3.52 4.01
N GLN A 228 23.31 -3.03 4.83
CA GLN A 228 23.42 -2.99 6.30
C GLN A 228 22.64 -4.14 6.98
N LYS A 229 22.80 -4.29 8.31
CA LYS A 229 22.13 -5.34 9.09
C LYS A 229 20.60 -5.28 8.92
N GLN A 230 20.03 -6.37 8.38
CA GLN A 230 18.62 -6.50 7.99
C GLN A 230 17.64 -6.72 9.17
N SER A 231 17.96 -6.31 10.40
CA SER A 231 17.15 -6.64 11.58
C SER A 231 15.74 -6.05 11.53
N ASN A 232 15.62 -4.79 11.09
CA ASN A 232 14.31 -4.12 10.95
C ASN A 232 13.52 -4.69 9.77
N THR A 233 14.21 -5.09 8.70
CA THR A 233 13.59 -5.76 7.56
C THR A 233 12.98 -7.10 7.97
N ALA A 234 13.75 -7.93 8.69
CA ALA A 234 13.26 -9.20 9.22
C ALA A 234 12.07 -8.99 10.18
N TYR A 235 12.14 -7.95 11.03
CA TYR A 235 11.06 -7.59 11.94
C TYR A 235 9.76 -7.23 11.21
N LEU A 236 9.80 -6.32 10.23
CA LEU A 236 8.61 -5.91 9.49
C LEU A 236 8.03 -7.07 8.66
N VAL A 237 8.90 -7.83 7.98
CA VAL A 237 8.49 -9.03 7.22
C VAL A 237 7.80 -10.05 8.13
N GLN A 238 8.36 -10.36 9.30
CA GLN A 238 7.73 -11.30 10.24
C GLN A 238 6.44 -10.76 10.85
N SER A 239 6.37 -9.46 11.13
CA SER A 239 5.16 -8.82 11.64
C SER A 239 4.01 -8.95 10.65
N LEU A 240 4.27 -8.69 9.36
CA LEU A 240 3.30 -8.84 8.28
C LEU A 240 2.93 -10.31 8.03
N ALA A 241 3.90 -11.22 8.05
CA ALA A 241 3.65 -12.65 7.85
C ALA A 241 2.79 -13.27 8.95
N ARG A 242 2.92 -12.79 10.20
CA ARG A 242 2.20 -13.33 11.36
C ARG A 242 0.91 -12.59 11.70
N ALA A 243 0.64 -11.45 11.07
CA ALA A 243 -0.51 -10.63 11.36
C ALA A 243 -1.82 -11.41 11.09
N PRO A 244 -2.71 -11.57 12.09
CA PRO A 244 -3.98 -12.25 11.91
C PRO A 244 -4.79 -11.64 10.76
N HIS A 245 -5.55 -12.47 10.06
CA HIS A 245 -6.38 -12.08 8.91
C HIS A 245 -5.65 -11.62 7.63
N LEU A 246 -4.33 -11.40 7.65
CA LEU A 246 -3.56 -11.17 6.40
C LEU A 246 -3.25 -12.45 5.63
N GLY A 247 -3.30 -13.62 6.29
CA GLY A 247 -2.82 -14.87 5.67
C GLY A 247 -1.37 -14.73 5.19
N GLY A 248 -0.55 -14.04 5.99
CA GLY A 248 0.75 -13.54 5.58
C GLY A 248 1.78 -14.64 5.35
N ARG A 249 2.64 -14.48 4.33
CA ARG A 249 3.77 -15.39 4.07
C ARG A 249 4.99 -14.60 3.59
N ALA A 250 6.15 -14.90 4.17
CA ALA A 250 7.43 -14.37 3.71
C ALA A 250 8.00 -15.22 2.57
N VAL A 251 8.57 -14.59 1.54
CA VAL A 251 9.12 -15.24 0.35
C VAL A 251 10.47 -14.67 -0.06
N SER A 252 11.17 -15.38 -0.94
CA SER A 252 12.41 -14.90 -1.56
C SER A 252 12.14 -13.75 -2.55
N ARG A 253 13.20 -13.03 -2.94
CA ARG A 253 13.14 -11.95 -3.94
C ARG A 253 12.56 -12.42 -5.28
N GLY A 254 13.10 -13.52 -5.82
CA GLY A 254 12.67 -14.07 -7.10
C GLY A 254 11.24 -14.62 -7.08
N GLU A 255 10.83 -15.25 -5.98
CA GLU A 255 9.44 -15.71 -5.82
C GLU A 255 8.47 -14.52 -5.73
N LEU A 256 8.81 -13.46 -4.96
CA LEU A 256 7.98 -12.25 -4.88
C LEU A 256 7.79 -11.61 -6.25
N TRP A 257 8.88 -11.46 -7.00
CA TRP A 257 8.84 -10.88 -8.35
C TRP A 257 7.94 -11.69 -9.27
N THR A 258 8.11 -13.02 -9.27
CA THR A 258 7.27 -13.95 -10.05
C THR A 258 5.78 -13.78 -9.71
N LEU A 259 5.43 -13.78 -8.42
CA LEU A 259 4.04 -13.61 -7.97
C LEU A 259 3.46 -12.23 -8.32
N GLN A 260 4.29 -11.17 -8.32
CA GLN A 260 3.84 -9.83 -8.67
C GLN A 260 3.57 -9.71 -10.17
N LEU A 261 4.40 -10.32 -11.02
CA LEU A 261 4.19 -10.41 -12.46
C LEU A 261 2.93 -11.19 -12.82
N GLU A 262 2.66 -12.32 -12.17
CA GLU A 262 1.43 -13.07 -12.40
C GLU A 262 0.18 -12.25 -12.03
N LYS A 263 0.21 -11.60 -10.87
CA LYS A 263 -0.89 -10.72 -10.45
C LYS A 263 -1.06 -9.53 -11.40
N LEU A 264 0.04 -9.01 -11.94
CA LEU A 264 0.01 -7.94 -12.93
C LEU A 264 -0.75 -8.39 -14.18
N VAL A 265 -0.49 -9.59 -14.71
CA VAL A 265 -1.19 -10.15 -15.89
C VAL A 265 -2.69 -10.28 -15.63
N VAL A 266 -3.08 -10.84 -14.49
CA VAL A 266 -4.50 -10.94 -14.12
C VAL A 266 -5.15 -9.56 -14.10
N ASN A 267 -4.49 -8.59 -13.44
CA ASN A 267 -5.01 -7.24 -13.30
C ASN A 267 -5.01 -6.45 -14.63
N SER A 268 -4.08 -6.72 -15.55
CA SER A 268 -4.00 -6.03 -16.85
C SER A 268 -4.98 -6.57 -17.89
N VAL A 269 -5.57 -7.73 -17.62
CA VAL A 269 -6.61 -8.34 -18.44
C VAL A 269 -8.01 -8.06 -17.86
N ILE A 270 -8.28 -8.51 -16.64
CA ILE A 270 -9.65 -8.50 -16.08
C ILE A 270 -10.12 -7.09 -15.77
N ASN A 271 -9.29 -6.28 -15.10
CA ASN A 271 -9.71 -4.99 -14.58
C ASN A 271 -10.05 -3.99 -15.69
N PRO A 272 -9.22 -3.77 -16.74
CA PRO A 272 -9.56 -2.83 -17.80
C PRO A 272 -10.74 -3.29 -18.65
N LEU A 273 -10.88 -4.59 -18.92
CA LEU A 273 -12.03 -5.11 -19.67
C LEU A 273 -13.34 -4.88 -18.91
N THR A 274 -13.39 -5.25 -17.63
CA THR A 274 -14.59 -5.04 -16.80
C THR A 274 -14.92 -3.56 -16.61
N ALA A 275 -13.91 -2.70 -16.49
CA ALA A 275 -14.10 -1.24 -16.42
C ALA A 275 -14.69 -0.69 -17.73
N THR A 276 -14.15 -1.08 -18.88
CA THR A 276 -14.61 -0.62 -20.20
C THR A 276 -16.01 -1.14 -20.55
N LEU A 277 -16.32 -2.37 -20.12
CA LEU A 277 -17.58 -3.05 -20.47
C LEU A 277 -18.68 -2.83 -19.42
N GLY A 278 -18.36 -2.21 -18.27
CA GLY A 278 -19.31 -1.94 -17.20
C GLY A 278 -19.90 -3.20 -16.56
N CYS A 279 -19.12 -4.29 -16.46
CA CYS A 279 -19.64 -5.62 -16.08
C CYS A 279 -18.82 -6.29 -14.96
N VAL A 280 -19.40 -7.30 -14.30
CA VAL A 280 -18.70 -8.08 -13.28
C VAL A 280 -17.68 -9.03 -13.92
N ASN A 281 -16.72 -9.51 -13.14
CA ASN A 281 -15.60 -10.32 -13.65
C ASN A 281 -16.03 -11.56 -14.44
N GLY A 282 -17.13 -12.23 -14.07
CA GLY A 282 -17.60 -13.44 -14.77
C GLY A 282 -18.11 -13.16 -16.19
N ASP A 283 -18.62 -11.96 -16.45
CA ASP A 283 -19.31 -11.65 -17.72
C ASP A 283 -18.36 -11.66 -18.92
N ILE A 284 -17.08 -11.34 -18.71
CA ILE A 284 -16.05 -11.36 -19.77
C ILE A 284 -15.63 -12.79 -20.15
N PHE A 285 -15.88 -13.79 -19.29
CA PHE A 285 -15.54 -15.19 -19.55
C PHE A 285 -16.75 -16.02 -19.98
N GLU A 286 -17.95 -15.69 -19.51
CA GLU A 286 -19.18 -16.45 -19.76
C GLU A 286 -19.89 -16.05 -21.07
N GLY A 287 -19.21 -15.30 -21.95
CA GLY A 287 -19.73 -14.87 -23.25
C GLY A 287 -20.82 -13.79 -23.17
N ARG A 288 -21.14 -13.30 -21.97
CA ARG A 288 -22.15 -12.26 -21.75
C ARG A 288 -21.70 -10.87 -22.19
N ALA A 289 -20.40 -10.62 -22.18
CA ALA A 289 -19.83 -9.34 -22.61
C ALA A 289 -19.58 -9.21 -24.12
N GLY A 290 -19.98 -10.22 -24.92
CA GLY A 290 -19.94 -10.17 -26.39
C GLY A 290 -18.92 -11.12 -27.04
N LYS A 291 -19.18 -11.46 -28.31
CA LYS A 291 -18.47 -12.52 -29.06
C LYS A 291 -16.97 -12.23 -29.33
N GLY A 292 -16.50 -11.00 -29.11
CA GLY A 292 -15.12 -10.59 -29.35
C GLY A 292 -14.21 -10.63 -28.11
N VAL A 293 -14.77 -10.70 -26.90
CA VAL A 293 -14.02 -10.50 -25.65
C VAL A 293 -12.98 -11.59 -25.42
N SER A 294 -13.29 -12.86 -25.72
CA SER A 294 -12.33 -13.95 -25.61
C SER A 294 -11.09 -13.74 -26.50
N ARG A 295 -11.26 -13.18 -27.70
CA ARG A 295 -10.11 -12.87 -28.58
C ARG A 295 -9.26 -11.74 -28.01
N MET A 296 -9.90 -10.75 -27.39
CA MET A 296 -9.20 -9.65 -26.74
C MET A 296 -8.41 -10.13 -25.53
N ILE A 297 -9.01 -11.01 -24.71
CA ILE A 297 -8.32 -11.70 -23.60
C ILE A 297 -7.09 -12.44 -24.11
N ASP A 298 -7.23 -13.26 -25.16
CA ASP A 298 -6.10 -14.00 -25.73
C ASP A 298 -5.02 -13.06 -26.28
N SER A 299 -5.38 -11.95 -26.93
CA SER A 299 -4.42 -10.95 -27.41
C SER A 299 -3.65 -10.28 -26.27
N LEU A 300 -4.34 -9.86 -25.20
CA LEU A 300 -3.71 -9.25 -24.03
C LEU A 300 -2.74 -10.22 -23.34
N ILE A 301 -3.16 -11.48 -23.17
CA ILE A 301 -2.30 -12.49 -22.54
C ILE A 301 -1.08 -12.78 -23.42
N ARG A 302 -1.24 -12.83 -24.74
CA ARG A 302 -0.13 -13.05 -25.67
C ARG A 302 0.87 -11.90 -25.64
N GLU A 303 0.37 -10.67 -25.67
CA GLU A 303 1.18 -9.46 -25.55
C GLU A 303 1.95 -9.43 -24.21
N ALA A 304 1.27 -9.69 -23.10
CA ALA A 304 1.90 -9.77 -21.78
C ALA A 304 2.95 -10.91 -21.71
N SER A 305 2.62 -12.10 -22.22
CA SER A 305 3.54 -13.25 -22.25
C SER A 305 4.85 -12.91 -22.96
N SER A 306 4.77 -12.28 -24.13
CA SER A 306 5.96 -11.86 -24.90
C SER A 306 6.85 -10.90 -24.09
N VAL A 307 6.26 -9.91 -23.40
CA VAL A 307 7.01 -8.97 -22.55
C VAL A 307 7.64 -9.70 -21.36
N LEU A 308 6.88 -10.54 -20.67
CA LEU A 308 7.38 -11.21 -19.47
C LEU A 308 8.49 -12.22 -19.78
N GLN A 309 8.37 -12.96 -20.88
CA GLN A 309 9.44 -13.87 -21.31
C GLN A 309 10.70 -13.11 -21.74
N ALA A 310 10.54 -11.98 -22.45
CA ALA A 310 11.66 -11.11 -22.80
C ALA A 310 12.33 -10.49 -21.56
N LEU A 311 11.53 -10.07 -20.56
CA LEU A 311 12.01 -9.53 -19.30
C LEU A 311 12.81 -10.57 -18.52
N VAL A 312 12.26 -11.76 -18.31
CA VAL A 312 12.91 -12.87 -17.60
C VAL A 312 14.22 -13.28 -18.30
N SER A 313 14.24 -13.27 -19.63
CA SER A 313 15.43 -13.60 -20.43
C SER A 313 16.48 -12.49 -20.43
N ASN A 314 16.11 -11.24 -20.11
CA ASN A 314 17.03 -10.12 -20.06
C ASN A 314 17.94 -10.20 -18.82
N LYS A 315 19.21 -10.54 -19.03
CA LYS A 315 20.20 -10.73 -17.97
C LYS A 315 20.57 -9.43 -17.25
N GLU A 316 20.46 -8.27 -17.89
CA GLU A 316 20.79 -6.99 -17.27
C GLU A 316 19.79 -6.61 -16.18
N ILE A 317 18.51 -6.96 -16.38
CA ILE A 317 17.43 -6.64 -15.44
C ILE A 317 17.19 -7.79 -14.45
N SER A 318 17.11 -9.03 -14.94
CA SER A 318 16.56 -10.15 -14.17
C SER A 318 17.60 -10.92 -13.35
N SER A 319 18.89 -10.83 -13.68
CA SER A 319 19.93 -11.65 -13.01
C SER A 319 20.01 -11.41 -11.51
N GLU A 320 19.98 -10.15 -11.07
CA GLU A 320 20.04 -9.78 -9.65
C GLU A 320 18.75 -10.16 -8.91
N ILE A 321 17.60 -10.07 -9.59
CA ILE A 321 16.29 -10.42 -9.02
C ILE A 321 16.20 -11.93 -8.76
N LEU A 322 16.69 -12.71 -9.73
CA LEU A 322 16.60 -14.18 -9.73
C LEU A 322 17.77 -14.87 -9.02
N GLN A 323 18.73 -14.11 -8.48
CA GLN A 323 19.90 -14.66 -7.80
C GLN A 323 19.49 -15.58 -6.64
N GLY A 324 19.97 -16.82 -6.67
CA GLY A 324 19.66 -17.85 -5.66
C GLY A 324 18.24 -18.41 -5.74
N TYR A 325 17.38 -17.87 -6.60
CA TYR A 325 16.05 -18.40 -6.92
C TYR A 325 16.09 -19.28 -8.17
N ILE A 326 16.87 -18.88 -9.18
CA ILE A 326 17.17 -19.67 -10.37
C ILE A 326 18.66 -19.95 -10.39
N THR A 327 19.02 -21.23 -10.38
CA THR A 327 20.40 -21.72 -10.31
C THR A 327 20.77 -22.63 -11.47
N THR A 328 19.78 -23.21 -12.16
CA THR A 328 19.99 -24.07 -13.33
C THR A 328 19.21 -23.61 -14.57
N GLU A 329 19.62 -24.11 -15.74
CA GLU A 329 18.92 -23.84 -17.00
C GLU A 329 17.52 -24.46 -17.03
N GLU A 330 17.31 -25.59 -16.36
CA GLU A 330 15.99 -26.21 -16.23
C GLU A 330 15.04 -25.35 -15.39
N GLU A 331 15.53 -24.73 -14.31
CA GLU A 331 14.74 -23.81 -13.50
C GLU A 331 14.36 -22.56 -14.30
N MET A 332 15.30 -22.02 -15.09
CA MET A 332 15.01 -20.92 -16.02
C MET A 332 13.95 -21.30 -17.06
N SER A 333 14.07 -22.49 -17.65
CA SER A 333 13.10 -23.00 -18.62
C SER A 333 11.70 -23.16 -18.02
N ARG A 334 11.59 -23.63 -16.77
CA ARG A 334 10.31 -23.70 -16.05
C ARG A 334 9.73 -22.32 -15.76
N LEU A 335 10.57 -21.34 -15.45
CA LEU A 335 10.11 -19.96 -15.23
C LEU A 335 9.59 -19.32 -16.53
N LEU A 336 10.28 -19.54 -17.65
CA LEU A 336 9.81 -19.10 -18.97
C LEU A 336 8.48 -19.77 -19.34
N GLU A 337 8.36 -21.09 -19.12
CA GLU A 337 7.11 -21.82 -19.34
C GLU A 337 5.97 -21.31 -18.43
N ARG A 338 6.26 -20.93 -17.19
CA ARG A 338 5.28 -20.31 -16.29
C ARG A 338 4.70 -19.01 -16.85
N PHE A 339 5.49 -18.27 -17.64
CA PHE A 339 5.07 -17.05 -18.33
C PHE A 339 4.69 -17.28 -19.81
N SER A 340 4.55 -18.54 -20.24
CA SER A 340 4.05 -18.88 -21.58
C SER A 340 2.59 -18.42 -21.73
N PHE A 341 2.17 -18.21 -22.98
CA PHE A 341 0.78 -17.85 -23.28
C PHE A 341 -0.20 -18.86 -22.69
N ASP A 342 0.06 -20.16 -22.81
CA ASP A 342 -0.84 -21.21 -22.34
C ASP A 342 -0.94 -21.23 -20.81
N SER A 343 0.20 -21.13 -20.10
CA SER A 343 0.23 -21.07 -18.64
C SER A 343 -0.49 -19.83 -18.09
N LEU A 344 -0.19 -18.65 -18.66
CA LEU A 344 -0.84 -17.40 -18.26
C LEU A 344 -2.33 -17.42 -18.57
N ARG A 345 -2.73 -17.99 -19.70
CA ARG A 345 -4.14 -18.12 -20.08
C ARG A 345 -4.90 -19.03 -19.12
N ALA A 346 -4.34 -20.19 -18.79
CA ALA A 346 -4.93 -21.08 -17.80
C ALA A 346 -5.09 -20.37 -16.44
N MET A 347 -4.08 -19.63 -16.00
CA MET A 347 -4.11 -18.85 -14.75
C MET A 347 -5.19 -17.76 -14.76
N VAL A 348 -5.27 -16.95 -15.82
CA VAL A 348 -6.27 -15.87 -15.93
C VAL A 348 -7.69 -16.43 -15.94
N LEU A 349 -7.92 -17.55 -16.62
CA LEU A 349 -9.23 -18.22 -16.63
C LEU A 349 -9.59 -18.81 -15.25
N ASP A 350 -8.65 -19.45 -14.55
CA ASP A 350 -8.88 -19.95 -13.19
C ASP A 350 -9.25 -18.81 -12.23
N VAL A 351 -8.46 -17.74 -12.25
CA VAL A 351 -8.73 -16.57 -11.41
C VAL A 351 -10.08 -15.96 -11.77
N GLY A 352 -10.34 -15.76 -13.07
CA GLY A 352 -11.61 -15.25 -13.59
C GLY A 352 -12.82 -16.03 -13.06
N HIS A 353 -12.75 -17.36 -13.07
CA HIS A 353 -13.78 -18.24 -12.51
C HIS A 353 -13.94 -18.06 -11.00
N ARG A 354 -12.83 -17.99 -10.24
CA ARG A 354 -12.85 -17.84 -8.78
C ARG A 354 -13.41 -16.49 -8.33
N VAL A 355 -13.18 -15.42 -9.09
CA VAL A 355 -13.65 -14.07 -8.75
C VAL A 355 -14.86 -13.62 -9.57
N ARG A 356 -15.58 -14.55 -10.22
CA ARG A 356 -16.63 -14.24 -11.22
C ARG A 356 -17.76 -13.34 -10.73
N THR A 357 -18.10 -13.39 -9.44
CA THR A 357 -19.17 -12.56 -8.85
C THR A 357 -18.68 -11.18 -8.39
N ASN A 358 -17.37 -10.93 -8.43
CA ASN A 358 -16.79 -9.72 -7.90
C ASN A 358 -16.77 -8.60 -8.94
N THR A 359 -16.87 -7.37 -8.45
CA THR A 359 -16.60 -6.14 -9.22
C THR A 359 -15.12 -5.81 -9.11
N SER A 360 -14.42 -5.62 -10.23
CA SER A 360 -13.01 -5.25 -10.23
C SER A 360 -12.78 -3.88 -9.58
N SER A 361 -11.59 -3.66 -9.01
CA SER A 361 -11.25 -2.37 -8.38
C SER A 361 -11.26 -1.22 -9.38
N MET A 362 -10.88 -1.48 -10.63
CA MET A 362 -10.87 -0.48 -11.68
C MET A 362 -12.29 -0.06 -12.10
N LEU A 363 -13.23 -1.01 -12.21
CA LEU A 363 -14.64 -0.68 -12.46
C LEU A 363 -15.23 0.14 -11.30
N GLN A 364 -14.91 -0.22 -10.04
CA GLN A 364 -15.34 0.58 -8.88
C GLN A 364 -14.77 2.01 -8.92
N ASP A 365 -13.54 2.18 -9.37
CA ASP A 365 -12.91 3.50 -9.53
C ASP A 365 -13.61 4.32 -10.62
N VAL A 366 -13.87 3.73 -11.80
CA VAL A 366 -14.63 4.39 -12.89
C VAL A 366 -16.02 4.80 -12.41
N GLN A 367 -16.78 3.89 -11.79
CA GLN A 367 -18.12 4.19 -11.25
C GLN A 367 -18.12 5.28 -10.18
N SER A 368 -17.01 5.45 -9.46
CA SER A 368 -16.86 6.47 -8.42
C SER A 368 -16.20 7.76 -8.93
N GLY A 369 -15.93 7.87 -10.24
CA GLY A 369 -15.21 9.02 -10.82
C GLY A 369 -13.80 9.21 -10.26
N ARG A 370 -13.15 8.13 -9.82
CA ARG A 370 -11.80 8.16 -9.23
C ARG A 370 -10.75 7.77 -10.27
N PRO A 371 -9.52 8.30 -10.17
CA PRO A 371 -8.40 7.83 -10.97
C PRO A 371 -8.19 6.32 -10.83
N THR A 372 -7.97 5.65 -11.96
CA THR A 372 -7.73 4.20 -12.05
C THR A 372 -6.24 3.86 -12.00
N GLU A 373 -5.93 2.60 -11.73
CA GLU A 373 -4.55 2.07 -11.75
C GLU A 373 -4.13 1.56 -13.16
N ILE A 374 -4.79 2.02 -14.23
CA ILE A 374 -4.56 1.51 -15.61
C ILE A 374 -3.11 1.66 -16.06
N ARG A 375 -2.47 2.78 -15.72
CA ARG A 375 -1.05 3.03 -16.00
C ARG A 375 -0.12 2.14 -15.16
N ALA A 376 -0.51 1.80 -13.93
CA ALA A 376 0.27 0.90 -13.08
C ALA A 376 0.20 -0.58 -13.52
N PHE A 377 -0.79 -0.95 -14.35
CA PHE A 377 -0.94 -2.33 -14.87
C PHE A 377 -0.56 -2.42 -16.35
N ASN A 378 -1.40 -1.89 -17.23
CA ASN A 378 -1.22 -1.95 -18.68
C ASN A 378 -0.10 -0.99 -19.10
N GLY A 379 -0.04 0.20 -18.50
CA GLY A 379 1.04 1.16 -18.76
C GLY A 379 2.42 0.58 -18.44
N TRP A 380 2.56 -0.09 -17.30
CA TRP A 380 3.81 -0.76 -16.92
C TRP A 380 4.24 -1.81 -17.96
N LEU A 381 3.32 -2.61 -18.50
CA LEU A 381 3.63 -3.58 -19.57
C LEU A 381 4.13 -2.88 -20.84
N VAL A 382 3.45 -1.81 -21.26
CA VAL A 382 3.83 -1.02 -22.45
C VAL A 382 5.20 -0.35 -22.27
N GLU A 383 5.44 0.25 -21.11
CA GLU A 383 6.73 0.88 -20.77
C GLU A 383 7.86 -0.15 -20.69
N THR A 384 7.60 -1.32 -20.11
CA THR A 384 8.57 -2.41 -20.01
C THR A 384 8.90 -2.98 -21.40
N ALA A 385 7.90 -3.12 -22.27
CA ALA A 385 8.13 -3.55 -23.64
C ALA A 385 9.07 -2.60 -24.39
N ALA A 386 8.79 -1.29 -24.31
CA ALA A 386 9.61 -0.26 -24.95
C ALA A 386 11.04 -0.19 -24.38
N LEU A 387 11.23 -0.50 -23.09
CA LEU A 387 12.54 -0.60 -22.46
C LEU A 387 13.34 -1.81 -22.97
N LEU A 388 12.68 -2.94 -23.20
CA LEU A 388 13.32 -4.19 -23.62
C LEU A 388 13.66 -4.20 -25.12
N ASP A 389 12.72 -3.77 -25.96
CA ASP A 389 12.89 -3.66 -27.40
C ASP A 389 11.93 -2.57 -27.93
N PRO A 390 12.44 -1.49 -28.53
CA PRO A 390 11.61 -0.43 -29.13
C PRO A 390 10.59 -0.93 -30.17
N ASN A 391 10.79 -2.11 -30.75
CA ASN A 391 9.89 -2.72 -31.73
C ASN A 391 8.83 -3.64 -31.09
N LEU A 392 8.95 -3.97 -29.80
CA LEU A 392 7.97 -4.79 -29.09
C LEU A 392 6.75 -3.92 -28.73
N ARG A 393 5.70 -4.04 -29.54
CA ARG A 393 4.46 -3.27 -29.42
C ARG A 393 3.35 -4.06 -28.76
N LEU A 394 2.57 -3.40 -27.90
CA LEU A 394 1.43 -3.99 -27.20
C LEU A 394 0.12 -3.25 -27.57
N PRO A 395 -0.31 -3.34 -28.84
CA PRO A 395 -1.42 -2.54 -29.34
C PRO A 395 -2.74 -2.80 -28.58
N THR A 396 -2.98 -4.03 -28.12
CA THR A 396 -4.21 -4.33 -27.38
C THR A 396 -4.19 -3.69 -25.99
N HIS A 397 -3.05 -3.70 -25.29
CA HIS A 397 -2.91 -2.97 -24.03
C HIS A 397 -2.99 -1.45 -24.22
N GLU A 398 -2.38 -0.90 -25.28
CA GLU A 398 -2.43 0.53 -25.62
C GLU A 398 -3.88 1.00 -25.84
N ILE A 399 -4.67 0.25 -26.60
CA ILE A 399 -6.09 0.55 -26.84
C ILE A 399 -6.88 0.54 -25.54
N LEU A 400 -6.68 -0.46 -24.67
CA LEU A 400 -7.39 -0.51 -23.39
C LEU A 400 -7.03 0.65 -22.45
N ILE A 401 -5.77 1.11 -22.49
CA ILE A 401 -5.37 2.30 -21.74
C ILE A 401 -6.20 3.50 -22.21
N THR A 402 -6.27 3.73 -23.53
CA THR A 402 -7.05 4.84 -24.09
C THR A 402 -8.54 4.75 -23.73
N LEU A 403 -9.13 3.55 -23.81
CA LEU A 403 -10.55 3.36 -23.49
C LEU A 403 -10.85 3.63 -22.02
N VAL A 404 -10.07 3.07 -21.10
CA VAL A 404 -10.29 3.28 -19.66
C VAL A 404 -10.06 4.75 -19.27
N GLU A 405 -9.08 5.42 -19.86
CA GLU A 405 -8.84 6.84 -19.60
C GLU A 405 -9.97 7.72 -20.12
N ALA A 406 -10.58 7.38 -21.26
CA ALA A 406 -11.75 8.07 -21.78
C ALA A 406 -12.98 7.91 -20.86
N GLU A 407 -13.21 6.70 -20.33
CA GLU A 407 -14.30 6.42 -19.38
C GLU A 407 -14.06 7.04 -17.99
N SER A 408 -12.80 7.26 -17.61
CA SER A 408 -12.44 7.86 -16.30
C SER A 408 -12.45 9.39 -16.33
N ALA A 409 -12.58 10.02 -17.51
CA ALA A 409 -12.66 11.46 -17.63
C ALA A 409 -13.99 11.96 -17.03
N PRO A 410 -14.01 13.02 -16.20
CA PRO A 410 -15.26 13.55 -15.69
C PRO A 410 -16.15 13.97 -16.87
N HIS A 411 -17.36 13.42 -16.94
CA HIS A 411 -18.37 13.90 -17.88
C HIS A 411 -18.58 15.40 -17.60
N ILE A 412 -18.10 16.24 -18.50
CA ILE A 412 -18.44 17.67 -18.52
C ILE A 412 -19.90 17.72 -18.95
N ASN A 413 -20.83 17.69 -17.98
CA ASN A 413 -22.24 17.99 -18.18
C ASN A 413 -22.51 19.45 -17.82
#